data_AF-A0A0F9UZM1-F1
#
_entry.id   AF-A0A0F9UZM1-F1
#
_cell.length_a   1.000
_cell.length_b   1.000
_cell.length_c   1.000
_cell.angle_alpha   90.00
_cell.angle_beta   90.00
_cell.angle_gamma   90.00
#
_symmetry.space_group_name_H-M   'P 1'
#
loop_
_entity.id
_entity.type
_entity.pdbx_description
1 polymer ?
#
loop_
_entity_poly.entity_id
_entity_poly.type
_entity_poly.pdbx_seq_one_letter_code
_entity_poly.pdbx_strand_id
1 'polypeptide(L)' 'MANGWKITSIVFIILFVLETSILIWLTFQAIEDLNEEDICMYDICGGNKIITYDSYTYDDRSKICSCYISGEIIKEKKIE' A
#
# COMPACT_ATOMS: atom_id res chain seq x y z
N MET A 1 20.64 -22.10 -39.18
CA MET A 1 20.07 -22.02 -37.81
C MET A 1 21.18 -21.81 -36.77
N ALA A 2 21.94 -20.71 -36.80
CA ALA A 2 23.08 -20.52 -35.87
C ALA A 2 22.90 -19.34 -34.88
N ASN A 3 21.96 -18.42 -35.14
CA ASN A 3 21.76 -17.21 -34.34
C ASN A 3 20.40 -17.16 -33.62
N GLY A 4 19.51 -18.14 -33.82
CA GLY A 4 18.18 -18.15 -33.20
C GLY A 4 18.24 -18.15 -31.68
N TRP A 5 19.16 -18.94 -31.10
CA TRP A 5 19.35 -19.00 -29.65
C TRP A 5 19.77 -17.66 -29.05
N LYS A 6 20.59 -16.88 -29.78
CA LYS A 6 21.03 -15.54 -29.32
C LYS A 6 19.86 -14.58 -29.26
N ILE A 7 19.00 -14.58 -30.29
CA ILE A 7 17.82 -13.73 -30.35
C ILE A 7 16.86 -14.09 -29.23
N THR A 8 16.58 -15.38 -29.03
CA THR A 8 15.71 -15.83 -27.93
C THR A 8 16.26 -15.42 -26.57
N SER A 9 17.57 -15.56 -26.33
CA SER A 9 18.19 -15.15 -25.06
C SER A 9 18.05 -13.65 -24.80
N ILE A 10 18.24 -12.81 -25.81
CA ILE A 10 18.06 -11.35 -25.68
C ILE A 10 16.62 -11.01 -25.31
N VAL A 11 15.64 -11.64 -25.96
CA VAL A 11 14.22 -11.44 -25.65
C VAL A 11 13.91 -11.83 -24.21
N PHE A 12 14.41 -12.98 -23.74
CA PHE A 12 14.23 -13.40 -22.36
C PHE A 12 14.83 -12.44 -21.34
N ILE A 13 16.02 -11.89 -21.62
CA ILE A 13 16.65 -10.90 -20.74
C ILE A 13 15.79 -9.64 -20.64
N ILE A 14 15.27 -9.15 -21.77
CA ILE A 14 14.39 -7.97 -21.80
C ILE A 14 13.10 -8.23 -21.02
N LEU A 15 12.46 -9.38 -21.26
CA LEU A 15 11.24 -9.76 -20.54
C LEU A 15 11.48 -9.88 -19.04
N PHE A 16 12.60 -10.47 -18.63
CA PHE A 16 12.96 -10.62 -17.22
C PHE A 16 13.18 -9.26 -16.54
N VAL A 17 13.85 -8.32 -17.21
CA VAL A 17 14.05 -6.97 -16.66
C VAL A 17 12.71 -6.23 -16.53
N LEU A 18 11.85 -6.31 -17.53
CA LEU A 18 10.52 -5.70 -17.49
C LEU A 18 9.66 -6.28 -16.37
N GLU A 19 9.60 -7.61 -16.26
CA GLU A 19 8.88 -8.32 -15.20
C GLU A 19 9.38 -7.92 -13.82
N THR A 20 10.70 -7.95 -13.61
CA THR A 20 11.30 -7.59 -12.32
C THR A 20 10.99 -6.14 -11.95
N SER A 21 11.02 -5.23 -12.92
CA SER A 21 10.71 -3.81 -12.69
C SER A 21 9.25 -3.60 -12.27
N ILE A 22 8.32 -4.31 -12.91
CA ILE A 22 6.89 -4.27 -12.56
C ILE A 22 6.66 -4.85 -11.15
N LEU A 23 7.29 -5.98 -10.83
CA LEU A 23 7.16 -6.60 -9.51
C LEU A 23 7.68 -5.69 -8.38
N ILE A 24 8.82 -5.03 -8.61
CA ILE A 24 9.37 -4.05 -7.67
C ILE A 24 8.35 -2.93 -7.45
N TRP A 25 7.83 -2.35 -8.54
CA TRP A 25 6.87 -1.25 -8.44
C TRP A 25 5.59 -1.63 -7.68
N LEU A 26 5.00 -2.79 -8.00
CA LEU A 26 3.82 -3.30 -7.28
C LEU A 26 4.10 -3.56 -5.81
N THR A 27 5.29 -4.06 -5.48
CA THR A 27 5.70 -4.32 -4.09
C THR A 27 5.85 -3.00 -3.32
N PHE A 28 6.45 -1.97 -3.92
CA PHE A 28 6.54 -0.66 -3.29
C PHE A 28 5.17 -0.06 -3.02
N GLN A 29 4.26 -0.12 -3.99
CA GLN A 29 2.91 0.40 -3.82
C GLN A 29 2.14 -0.36 -2.72
N ALA A 30 2.23 -1.70 -2.70
CA ALA A 30 1.60 -2.49 -1.65
C ALA A 30 2.17 -2.16 -0.24
N ILE A 31 3.47 -1.90 -0.12
CA ILE A 31 4.08 -1.49 1.15
C ILE A 31 3.59 -0.11 1.57
N GLU A 32 3.45 0.83 0.64
CA GLU A 32 2.95 2.17 0.91
C GLU A 32 1.51 2.13 1.42
N ASP A 33 0.63 1.38 0.74
CA ASP A 33 -0.77 1.20 1.16
C ASP A 33 -0.87 0.57 2.56
N LEU A 34 -0.08 -0.48 2.85
CA LEU A 34 -0.03 -1.11 4.18
C LEU A 34 0.47 -0.14 5.26
N ASN A 35 1.47 0.68 4.95
CA ASN A 35 2.02 1.63 5.89
C ASN A 35 0.99 2.73 6.23
N GLU A 36 0.21 3.18 5.25
CA GLU A 36 -0.88 4.13 5.48
C GLU A 36 -2.03 3.53 6.31
N GLU A 37 -2.41 2.27 6.06
CA GLU A 37 -3.37 1.56 6.90
C GLU A 37 -2.87 1.39 8.33
N ASP A 38 -1.60 1.03 8.51
CA ASP A 38 -0.96 0.90 9.83
C ASP A 38 -0.90 2.26 10.56
N ILE A 39 -0.58 3.35 9.86
CA ILE A 39 -0.61 4.71 10.43
C ILE A 39 -2.04 5.05 10.88
N CYS A 40 -3.05 4.74 10.06
CA CYS A 40 -4.44 4.97 10.41
C CYS A 40 -4.84 4.18 11.66
N MET A 41 -4.55 2.88 11.69
CA MET A 41 -4.94 2.01 12.79
C MET A 41 -4.16 2.31 14.07
N TYR A 42 -2.83 2.39 14.01
CA TYR A 42 -1.99 2.46 15.22
C TYR A 42 -1.68 3.88 15.68
N ASP A 43 -1.35 4.81 14.78
CA ASP A 43 -0.93 6.16 15.17
C ASP A 43 -2.15 7.08 15.36
N ILE A 44 -3.14 7.01 14.46
CA ILE A 44 -4.29 7.91 14.48
C ILE A 44 -5.38 7.40 15.42
N CYS A 45 -5.84 6.16 15.23
CA CYS A 45 -6.92 5.56 16.02
C CYS A 45 -6.39 4.80 17.25
N GLY A 46 -5.21 4.18 17.19
CA GLY A 46 -4.65 3.39 18.30
C GLY A 46 -3.83 4.20 19.32
N GLY A 47 -3.33 5.39 18.94
CA GLY A 47 -2.34 6.14 19.71
C GLY A 47 -2.87 6.80 20.98
N ASN A 48 -4.20 6.94 21.14
CA ASN A 48 -4.79 7.67 22.26
C ASN A 48 -5.21 6.73 23.40
N LYS A 49 -4.36 6.60 24.44
CA LYS A 49 -4.66 5.79 25.64
C LYS A 49 -5.88 6.24 26.43
N ILE A 50 -6.41 7.44 26.15
CA ILE A 50 -7.57 8.02 26.84
C ILE A 50 -8.87 7.64 26.11
N ILE A 51 -8.81 7.39 24.80
CA ILE A 51 -9.99 7.15 23.95
C ILE A 51 -9.72 5.92 23.09
N THR A 52 -10.37 4.81 23.41
CA THR A 52 -10.37 3.59 22.60
C THR A 52 -11.43 3.71 21.52
N TYR A 53 -11.02 3.64 20.25
CA TYR A 53 -11.92 3.58 19.11
C TYR A 53 -12.30 2.12 18.83
N ASP A 54 -13.56 1.86 18.49
CA ASP A 54 -14.08 0.51 18.24
C ASP A 54 -13.73 0.01 16.84
N SER A 55 -13.64 0.92 15.88
CA SER A 55 -13.30 0.62 14.49
C SER A 55 -12.64 1.81 13.80
N TYR A 56 -11.98 1.54 12.69
CA TYR A 56 -11.40 2.55 11.80
C TYR A 56 -11.76 2.24 10.35
N THR A 57 -11.79 3.28 9.53
CA THR A 57 -11.90 3.18 8.08
C THR A 57 -10.81 4.04 7.47
N TYR A 58 -10.11 3.50 6.49
CA TYR A 58 -9.17 4.23 5.67
C TYR A 58 -9.72 4.36 4.24
N ASP A 59 -9.76 5.58 3.71
CA ASP A 59 -10.13 5.85 2.32
C ASP A 59 -8.88 6.23 1.52
N ASP A 60 -8.39 5.28 0.72
CA ASP A 60 -7.20 5.43 -0.13
C ASP A 60 -7.29 6.62 -1.12
N ARG A 61 -8.51 6.98 -1.57
CA ARG A 61 -8.68 8.03 -2.59
C ARG A 61 -8.51 9.41 -2.01
N SER A 62 -9.06 9.62 -0.82
CA SER A 62 -9.00 10.90 -0.12
C SER A 62 -7.84 10.96 0.87
N LYS A 63 -7.17 9.82 1.12
CA LYS A 63 -6.15 9.60 2.15
C LYS A 63 -6.65 10.00 3.53
N ILE A 64 -7.92 9.69 3.82
CA ILE A 64 -8.59 10.06 5.07
C ILE A 64 -8.71 8.83 5.95
N CYS A 65 -8.25 8.97 7.19
CA CYS A 65 -8.45 8.02 8.26
C CYS A 65 -9.58 8.50 9.18
N SER A 66 -10.64 7.70 9.32
CA SER A 66 -11.79 7.98 10.17
C SER A 66 -11.84 6.95 11.30
N CYS A 67 -11.85 7.41 12.55
CA CYS A 67 -11.94 6.58 13.74
C CYS A 67 -13.33 6.69 14.38
N TYR A 68 -13.90 5.55 14.76
CA TYR A 68 -15.29 5.46 15.22
C TYR A 68 -15.41 4.96 16.65
N ILE A 69 -16.44 5.44 17.36
CA ILE A 69 -16.90 4.89 18.64
C ILE A 69 -18.41 4.71 18.53
N SER A 70 -18.90 3.51 18.84
CA SER A 70 -20.34 3.18 18.74
C SER A 70 -20.97 3.52 17.37
N GLY A 71 -20.16 3.48 16.30
CA GLY A 71 -20.60 3.76 14.93
C GLY A 71 -20.59 5.25 14.53
N GLU A 72 -20.22 6.17 15.41
CA GLU A 72 -20.07 7.61 15.09
C GLU A 72 -18.61 7.97 14.82
N ILE A 73 -18.37 8.88 13.86
CA ILE A 73 -17.03 9.39 13.56
C ILE A 73 -16.63 10.36 14.67
N ILE A 74 -15.63 9.99 15.46
CA ILE A 74 -15.13 10.80 16.57
C ILE A 74 -13.87 11.57 16.16
N LYS A 75 -13.09 11.02 15.23
CA LYS A 75 -11.85 11.65 14.75
C LYS A 75 -11.67 11.35 13.28
N GLU A 76 -11.28 12.38 12.54
CA GLU A 76 -10.91 12.29 11.14
C GLU A 76 -9.57 13.00 10.94
N LYS A 77 -8.64 12.36 10.24
CA LYS A 77 -7.35 12.95 9.92
C LYS A 77 -6.91 12.50 8.54
N LYS A 78 -6.48 13.48 7.74
CA LYS A 78 -5.83 13.23 6.46
C LYS A 78 -4.38 12.81 6.67
N ILE A 79 -3.97 11.74 6.00
CA ILE A 79 -2.58 11.28 5.91
C ILE A 79 -2.01 11.95 4.65
N GLU A 80 -0.92 12.71 4.82
CA GLU A 80 -0.19 13.37 3.72
C GLU A 80 0.99 12.51 3.26
#